data_AF-A0A822D5G2-F1
#
_entry.id   AF-A0A822D5G2-F1
#
_cell.length_a   1.000
_cell.length_b   1.000
_cell.length_c   1.000
_cell.angle_alpha   90.00
_cell.angle_beta   90.00
_cell.angle_gamma   90.00
#
_symmetry.space_group_name_H-M   'P 1'
#
loop_
_entity.id
_entity.type
_entity.pdbx_description
1 polymer ?
#
loop_
_entity_poly.entity_id
_entity_poly.type
_entity_poly.pdbx_seq_one_letter_code
_entity_poly.pdbx_strand_id
1 'polypeptide(L)'
;KKQQLSSYLISLRKKYYGASTISLDELEAWCQRNSLIPDDDDKPWVLKYQIEYDDEINEDDDNKNKFQFFVTTRRLLFNASISYKIHVDATYK
;
A
#
# COMPACT_ATOMS: atom_id res chain seq x y z
N LYS A 1 -6.60 30.12 11.04
CA LYS A 1 -7.76 29.19 11.09
C LYS A 1 -7.51 27.84 10.38
N LYS A 2 -6.98 27.77 9.15
CA LYS A 2 -6.70 26.48 8.45
C LYS A 2 -5.73 25.54 9.20
N GLN A 3 -4.68 26.07 9.85
CA GLN A 3 -3.69 25.27 10.58
C GLN A 3 -4.25 24.52 11.80
N GLN A 4 -5.24 25.09 12.51
CA GLN A 4 -5.86 24.42 13.65
C GLN A 4 -6.66 23.19 13.21
N LEU A 5 -7.33 23.31 12.05
CA LEU A 5 -8.10 22.22 11.46
C LEU A 5 -7.17 21.09 10.99
N SER A 6 -6.07 21.42 10.31
CA SER A 6 -5.10 20.41 9.87
C SER A 6 -4.47 19.69 11.06
N SER A 7 -4.09 20.40 12.12
CA SER A 7 -3.52 19.78 13.33
C SER A 7 -4.52 18.86 14.03
N TYR A 8 -5.80 19.25 14.08
CA TYR A 8 -6.86 18.42 14.63
C TYR A 8 -7.12 17.16 13.79
N LEU A 9 -7.11 17.25 12.47
CA LEU A 9 -7.26 16.09 11.58
C LEU A 9 -6.05 15.15 11.67
N ILE A 10 -4.83 15.69 11.81
CA ILE A 10 -3.62 14.89 12.01
C ILE A 10 -3.68 14.15 13.35
N SER A 11 -4.13 14.80 14.42
CA SER A 11 -4.24 14.17 15.74
C SER A 11 -5.34 13.09 15.76
N LEU A 12 -6.50 13.36 15.14
CA LEU A 12 -7.55 12.36 14.92
C LEU A 12 -7.02 11.16 14.13
N ARG A 13 -6.35 11.41 13.00
CA ARG A 13 -5.78 10.33 12.18
C ARG A 13 -4.80 9.50 13.01
N LYS A 14 -3.91 10.15 13.76
CA LYS A 14 -2.93 9.46 14.61
C LYS A 14 -3.59 8.61 15.70
N LYS A 15 -4.70 9.09 16.27
CA LYS A 15 -5.47 8.38 17.30
C LYS A 15 -6.16 7.13 16.75
N TYR A 16 -6.76 7.20 15.57
CA TYR A 16 -7.56 6.09 15.02
C TYR A 16 -6.76 5.14 14.13
N TYR A 17 -5.76 5.63 13.40
CA TYR A 17 -5.03 4.88 12.37
C TYR A 17 -3.53 4.76 12.63
N GLY A 18 -3.02 5.32 13.74
CA GLY A 18 -1.61 5.21 14.12
C GLY A 18 -0.69 6.21 13.41
N ALA A 19 0.62 5.94 13.48
CA ALA A 19 1.64 6.81 12.90
C ALA A 19 1.51 6.93 11.37
N SER A 20 1.93 8.07 10.82
CA SER A 20 1.93 8.29 9.36
C SER A 20 3.07 7.58 8.63
N THR A 21 4.03 7.07 9.38
CA THR A 21 5.22 6.36 8.90
C THR A 21 5.18 4.94 9.44
N ILE A 22 5.51 3.97 8.59
CA ILE A 22 5.61 2.54 8.92
C ILE A 22 7.01 2.09 8.50
N SER A 23 7.66 1.23 9.29
CA SER A 23 8.93 0.64 8.87
C SER A 23 8.71 -0.39 7.75
N LEU A 24 9.77 -0.75 7.02
CA LEU A 24 9.67 -1.81 6.01
C LEU A 24 9.28 -3.16 6.64
N ASP A 25 9.87 -3.51 7.79
CA ASP A 25 9.55 -4.73 8.53
C ASP A 25 8.08 -4.76 8.98
N GLU A 26 7.56 -3.63 9.47
CA GLU A 26 6.15 -3.51 9.88
C GLU A 26 5.21 -3.64 8.67
N LEU A 27 5.60 -3.08 7.53
CA LEU A 27 4.84 -3.17 6.29
C LEU A 27 4.85 -4.59 5.72
N GLU A 28 5.98 -5.29 5.78
CA GLU A 28 6.08 -6.70 5.40
C GLU A 28 5.20 -7.57 6.31
N ALA A 29 5.30 -7.40 7.63
CA ALA A 29 4.46 -8.11 8.59
C ALA A 29 2.96 -7.80 8.39
N TRP A 30 2.62 -6.58 7.97
CA TRP A 30 1.26 -6.24 7.57
C TRP A 30 0.84 -6.98 6.29
N CYS A 31 1.71 -7.05 5.28
CA CYS A 31 1.44 -7.78 4.05
C CYS A 31 1.18 -9.26 4.30
N GLN A 32 2.01 -9.90 5.14
CA GLN A 32 1.85 -11.30 5.52
C GLN A 32 0.52 -11.54 6.24
N ARG A 33 0.16 -10.70 7.22
CA ARG A 33 -1.10 -10.84 7.99
C ARG A 33 -2.36 -10.65 7.14
N ASN A 34 -2.27 -9.88 6.05
CA ASN A 34 -3.41 -9.59 5.18
C ASN A 34 -3.36 -10.36 3.86
N SER A 35 -2.58 -11.45 3.79
CA SER A 35 -2.47 -12.32 2.61
C SER A 35 -3.61 -13.33 2.45
N LEU A 36 -4.43 -13.52 3.48
CA LEU A 36 -5.58 -14.41 3.43
C LEU A 36 -6.76 -13.74 2.71
N ILE A 37 -7.42 -14.48 1.82
CA ILE A 37 -8.63 -14.00 1.14
C ILE A 37 -9.75 -13.83 2.17
N PRO A 38 -10.26 -12.62 2.38
CA PRO A 38 -11.41 -12.39 3.26
C PRO A 38 -12.70 -12.88 2.62
N ASP A 39 -13.68 -13.28 3.43
CA ASP A 39 -15.01 -13.69 2.96
C ASP A 39 -15.86 -12.51 2.49
N ASP A 40 -15.63 -11.33 3.06
CA ASP A 40 -16.24 -10.08 2.64
C ASP A 40 -15.65 -9.59 1.32
N ASP A 41 -16.51 -9.44 0.31
CA ASP A 41 -16.11 -9.09 -1.06
C ASP A 41 -15.50 -7.69 -1.20
N ASP A 42 -15.80 -6.79 -0.25
CA ASP A 42 -15.29 -5.42 -0.21
C ASP A 42 -14.08 -5.24 0.70
N LYS A 43 -13.71 -6.29 1.45
CA LYS A 43 -12.53 -6.24 2.31
C LYS A 43 -11.26 -6.42 1.47
N PRO A 44 -10.28 -5.49 1.56
CA PRO A 44 -9.04 -5.61 0.83
C PRO A 44 -8.12 -6.67 1.41
N TRP A 45 -7.32 -7.26 0.54
CA TRP A 45 -6.28 -8.23 0.88
C TRP A 45 -5.06 -8.05 -0.02
N VAL A 46 -3.92 -8.53 0.46
CA VAL A 46 -2.65 -8.43 -0.22
C VAL A 46 -2.50 -9.62 -1.16
N LEU A 47 -2.52 -9.34 -2.46
CA LEU A 47 -2.41 -10.36 -3.50
C LEU A 47 -0.96 -10.84 -3.65
N LYS A 48 0.00 -9.91 -3.63
CA LYS A 48 1.43 -10.16 -3.75
C LYS A 48 2.22 -8.99 -3.20
N TYR A 49 3.38 -9.24 -2.64
CA TYR A 49 4.38 -8.23 -2.34
C TYR A 49 5.77 -8.72 -2.75
N GLN A 50 6.69 -7.79 -2.97
CA GLN A 50 8.06 -8.03 -3.41
C GLN A 50 8.98 -6.99 -2.78
N ILE A 51 10.11 -7.46 -2.29
CA ILE A 51 11.17 -6.64 -1.71
C ILE A 51 12.43 -6.94 -2.52
N GLU A 52 12.99 -5.91 -3.14
CA GLU A 52 14.25 -5.97 -3.87
C GLU A 52 15.30 -5.17 -3.09
N TYR A 53 16.38 -5.86 -2.73
CA TYR A 53 17.59 -5.27 -2.20
C TYR A 53 18.67 -5.44 -3.26
N ASP A 54 19.32 -4.35 -3.64
CA ASP A 54 20.48 -4.42 -4.52
C ASP A 54 21.74 -4.47 -3.64
N ASP A 55 22.44 -5.60 -3.68
CA ASP A 55 23.67 -5.81 -2.91
C ASP A 55 24.88 -5.12 -3.56
N GLU A 56 24.75 -4.59 -4.78
CA GLU A 56 25.83 -3.91 -5.49
C GLU A 56 25.83 -2.40 -5.24
N ILE A 57 26.82 -1.95 -4.45
CA ILE A 57 27.21 -0.54 -4.27
C ILE A 57 27.78 -0.02 -5.60
N ASN A 58 26.92 0.29 -6.56
CA ASN A 58 27.28 1.09 -7.71
C ASN A 58 26.95 2.55 -7.34
N GLU A 59 27.99 3.37 -7.18
CA GLU A 59 27.93 4.76 -6.65
C GLU A 59 27.08 5.73 -7.51
N ASP A 60 26.50 5.27 -8.62
CA ASP A 60 25.80 6.10 -9.61
C ASP A 60 24.29 5.85 -9.74
N ASP A 61 23.68 4.96 -8.93
CA ASP A 61 22.25 4.65 -9.04
C ASP A 61 21.51 4.72 -7.69
N ASP A 62 20.91 5.87 -7.41
CA ASP A 62 20.17 6.22 -6.18
C ASP A 62 18.91 5.35 -5.90
N ASN A 63 18.67 4.28 -6.65
CA ASN A 63 17.32 3.72 -6.84
C ASN A 63 17.17 2.21 -6.62
N LYS A 64 17.90 1.69 -5.64
CA LYS A 64 18.20 0.26 -5.57
C LYS A 64 17.39 -0.57 -4.57
N ASN A 65 16.71 0.08 -3.60
CA ASN A 65 15.81 -0.62 -2.68
C ASN A 65 14.36 -0.35 -3.05
N LYS A 66 13.64 -1.38 -3.50
CA LYS A 66 12.24 -1.27 -3.93
C LYS A 66 11.36 -2.18 -3.09
N PHE A 67 10.29 -1.61 -2.54
CA PHE A 67 9.20 -2.35 -1.93
C PHE A 67 7.94 -2.15 -2.77
N GLN A 68 7.37 -3.24 -3.27
CA GLN A 68 6.15 -3.23 -4.07
C GLN A 68 5.14 -4.18 -3.46
N PHE A 69 3.88 -3.78 -3.45
CA PHE A 69 2.80 -4.65 -3.01
C PHE A 69 1.52 -4.34 -3.80
N PHE A 70 0.71 -5.37 -3.98
CA PHE A 70 -0.55 -5.31 -4.69
C PHE A 70 -1.68 -5.63 -3.73
N VAL A 71 -2.63 -4.70 -3.64
CA VAL A 71 -3.84 -4.85 -2.84
C VAL A 71 -5.04 -4.91 -3.78
N THR A 72 -5.98 -5.78 -3.49
CA THR A 72 -7.21 -5.91 -4.27
C THR A 72 -8.39 -6.30 -3.36
N THR A 73 -9.58 -6.39 -3.92
CA THR A 73 -10.78 -6.95 -3.28
C THR A 73 -11.37 -8.02 -4.19
N ARG A 74 -12.22 -8.93 -3.67
CA ARG A 74 -12.89 -9.93 -4.53
C ARG A 74 -13.75 -9.25 -5.59
N ARG A 75 -14.49 -8.21 -5.19
CA ARG A 75 -15.31 -7.42 -6.12
C ARG A 75 -14.47 -6.77 -7.21
N LEU A 76 -13.30 -6.23 -6.90
CA LEU A 76 -12.42 -5.63 -7.89
C LEU A 76 -11.88 -6.67 -8.88
N LEU A 77 -11.45 -7.84 -8.41
CA LEU A 77 -10.98 -8.92 -9.28
C LEU A 77 -12.10 -9.45 -10.19
N PHE A 78 -13.30 -9.61 -9.65
CA PHE A 78 -14.48 -10.01 -10.44
C PHE A 78 -14.81 -8.97 -11.51
N ASN A 79 -14.84 -7.69 -11.14
CA ASN A 79 -15.09 -6.62 -12.10
C ASN A 79 -14.00 -6.57 -13.18
N ALA A 80 -12.74 -6.77 -12.82
CA ALA A 80 -11.63 -6.83 -13.77
C ALA A 80 -11.76 -8.02 -14.73
N SER A 81 -12.23 -9.18 -14.27
CA SER A 81 -12.35 -10.38 -15.12
C SER A 81 -13.45 -10.27 -16.19
N ILE A 82 -14.50 -9.48 -15.93
CA ILE A 82 -15.59 -9.23 -16.89
C ILE A 82 -15.39 -7.96 -17.71
N SER A 83 -14.36 -7.16 -17.40
CA SER A 83 -14.11 -5.88 -18.08
C SER A 83 -13.34 -6.10 -19.38
N TYR A 84 -13.78 -5.44 -20.45
CA TYR A 84 -13.08 -5.45 -21.74
C TYR A 84 -11.84 -4.53 -21.74
N LYS A 85 -11.83 -3.49 -20.90
CA LYS A 85 -10.72 -2.53 -20.78
C LYS A 85 -10.47 -2.24 -19.31
N ILE A 86 -9.18 -2.15 -18.95
CA ILE A 86 -8.73 -1.74 -17.64
C ILE A 86 -8.03 -0.39 -17.82
N HIS A 87 -8.49 0.62 -17.08
CA HIS A 87 -7.82 1.92 -17.01
C HIS A 87 -6.94 1.94 -15.77
N VAL A 88 -5.66 2.26 -15.97
CA VAL A 88 -4.68 2.39 -14.90
C VAL A 88 -4.31 3.87 -14.81
N ASP A 89 -4.50 4.46 -13.64
CA ASP A 89 -4.03 5.80 -13.33
C ASP A 89 -2.88 5.70 -12.32
N ALA A 90 -1.86 6.53 -12.51
CA ALA A 90 -0.70 6.58 -11.64
C ALA A 90 -0.65 7.95 -10.98
N THR A 91 -0.96 8.01 -9.69
CA THR A 91 -0.78 9.22 -8.91
C THR A 91 0.69 9.33 -8.51
N TYR A 92 1.48 10.07 -9.31
CA TYR A 92 2.82 10.49 -8.92
C TYR A 92 2.74 11.66 -7.93
N LYS A 93 3.67 11.70 -6.97
CA LYS A 93 3.89 12.83 -6.07
C LYS A 93 5.16 13.56 -6.45
#